data_AF-A0A829BK23-F1
#
_entry.id   AF-A0A829BK23-F1
#
_cell.length_a   1.000
_cell.length_b   1.000
_cell.length_c   1.000
_cell.angle_alpha   90.00
_cell.angle_beta   90.00
_cell.angle_gamma   90.00
#
_symmetry.space_group_name_H-M   'P 1'
#
loop_
_entity.id
_entity.type
_entity.pdbx_description
1 polymer ?
#
loop_
_entity_poly.entity_id
_entity_poly.type
_entity_poly.pdbx_seq_one_letter_code
_entity_poly.pdbx_strand_id
1 'polypeptide(L)' 'VNYGVTPASVHDRQVAEDLLENTTFPVVLADLGYLSKVLKQHLTRKGYCFWTPLRRNMVKAKQHNHWRLKAERRT' A
#
# COMPACT_ATOMS: atom_id res chain seq x y z
N VAL A 1 -12.10 -11.23 19.19
CA VAL A 1 -10.84 -10.50 19.43
C VAL A 1 -11.08 -9.05 19.08
N ASN A 2 -11.10 -8.15 20.07
CA ASN A 2 -11.29 -6.71 19.84
C ASN A 2 -9.92 -6.08 19.64
N TYR A 3 -9.59 -5.74 18.40
CA TYR A 3 -8.38 -4.97 18.09
C TYR A 3 -8.69 -3.49 18.32
N GLY A 4 -7.96 -2.85 19.23
CA GLY A 4 -8.02 -1.41 19.40
C GLY A 4 -7.39 -0.73 18.20
N VAL A 5 -8.20 0.00 17.42
CA VAL A 5 -7.69 0.84 16.33
C VAL A 5 -7.26 2.16 16.95
N THR A 6 -5.96 2.32 17.22
CA THR A 6 -5.37 3.61 17.59
C THR A 6 -5.10 4.42 16.31
N PRO A 7 -5.26 5.75 16.34
CA PRO A 7 -4.77 6.61 15.26
C PRO A 7 -3.30 6.31 14.98
N ALA A 8 -2.92 6.26 13.70
CA ALA A 8 -1.53 6.07 13.31
C ALA A 8 -0.66 7.13 13.99
N SER A 9 0.40 6.70 14.68
CA SER A 9 1.34 7.59 15.35
C SER A 9 2.04 8.44 14.30
N VAL A 10 2.33 9.71 14.63
CA VAL A 10 3.17 10.55 13.74
C VAL A 10 4.54 9.89 13.49
N HIS A 11 5.00 9.08 14.46
CA HIS A 11 6.21 8.28 14.35
C HIS A 11 6.09 7.18 13.27
N ASP A 12 4.90 6.58 13.09
CA ASP A 12 4.68 5.55 12.06
C ASP A 12 4.90 6.11 10.65
N ARG A 13 4.66 7.42 10.47
CA ARG A 13 4.91 8.12 9.21
C ARG A 13 6.39 8.27 8.92
N GLN A 14 7.19 8.67 9.92
CA GLN A 14 8.65 8.82 9.77
C GLN A 14 9.30 7.46 9.53
N VAL A 15 8.88 6.44 10.27
CA VAL A 15 9.35 5.06 10.08
C VAL A 15 9.11 4.57 8.66
N ALA A 16 7.98 4.93 8.03
CA ALA A 16 7.71 4.53 6.65
C ALA A 16 8.68 5.18 5.64
N GLU A 17 9.11 6.42 5.85
CA GLU A 17 10.10 7.07 4.98
C GLU A 17 11.48 6.45 5.18
N ASP A 18 11.91 6.27 6.43
CA ASP A 18 13.21 5.67 6.76
C ASP A 18 13.32 4.23 6.23
N LEU A 19 12.24 3.44 6.34
CA LEU A 19 12.21 2.07 5.84
C LEU A 19 12.35 2.03 4.32
N LEU A 20 11.80 3.03 3.62
CA LEU A 20 11.87 3.12 2.17
C LEU A 20 13.23 3.62 1.68
N GLU A 21 13.85 4.56 2.39
CA GLU A 21 15.21 5.01 2.05
C GLU A 21 16.25 3.90 2.19
N ASN A 22 16.02 2.97 3.11
CA ASN A 22 16.91 1.81 3.32
C ASN A 22 16.57 0.61 2.43
N THR A 23 15.56 0.66 1.56
CA THR A 23 15.22 -0.46 0.67
C THR A 23 15.87 -0.33 -0.70
N THR A 24 16.33 -1.46 -1.24
CA THR A 24 16.82 -1.56 -2.63
C THR A 24 15.67 -1.76 -3.63
N PHE A 25 14.44 -1.98 -3.16
CA PHE A 25 13.29 -2.28 -4.01
C PHE A 25 12.49 -1.01 -4.35
N PRO A 26 12.40 -0.62 -5.63
CA PRO A 26 11.66 0.58 -6.02
C PRO A 26 10.13 0.35 -6.03
N VAL A 27 9.67 -0.90 -5.99
CA VAL A 27 8.24 -1.24 -5.98
C VAL A 27 7.81 -1.62 -4.57
N VAL A 28 6.84 -0.89 -4.05
CA VAL A 28 6.36 -1.03 -2.68
C VAL A 28 4.88 -1.40 -2.70
N LEU A 29 4.53 -2.50 -2.02
CA LEU A 29 3.13 -2.84 -1.78
C LEU A 29 2.59 -1.89 -0.70
N ALA A 30 1.67 -1.01 -1.08
CA ALA A 30 1.07 -0.06 -0.15
C ALA A 30 -0.45 -0.03 -0.29
N ASP A 31 -1.13 0.01 0.85
CA ASP A 31 -2.57 0.20 0.88
C ASP A 31 -2.93 1.68 0.73
N LEU A 32 -4.04 1.95 0.02
CA LEU A 32 -4.48 3.31 -0.33
C LEU A 32 -4.77 4.18 0.90
N GLY A 33 -5.19 3.58 2.01
CA GLY A 33 -5.53 4.29 3.24
C GLY A 33 -4.36 4.52 4.20
N TYR A 34 -3.21 3.87 3.98
CA TYR A 34 -2.09 3.90 4.93
C TYR A 34 -1.14 5.06 4.67
N LEU A 35 -0.94 5.43 3.40
CA LEU A 35 -0.09 6.56 3.02
C LEU A 35 -0.93 7.80 2.76
N SER A 36 -0.63 8.88 3.47
CA SER A 36 -1.21 10.19 3.17
C SER A 36 -0.89 10.60 1.72
N LYS A 37 -1.79 11.37 1.09
CA LYS A 37 -1.59 11.87 -0.30
C LYS A 37 -0.26 12.60 -0.46
N VAL A 38 0.11 13.41 0.54
CA VAL A 38 1.37 14.18 0.56
C VAL A 38 2.58 13.25 0.60
N LEU A 39 2.56 12.26 1.50
CA LEU A 39 3.64 11.27 1.62
C LEU A 39 3.81 10.47 0.33
N LYS A 40 2.70 10.04 -0.27
CA LYS A 40 2.72 9.32 -1.55
C LYS A 40 3.36 10.15 -2.67
N GLN A 41 2.99 11.43 -2.78
CA GLN A 41 3.56 12.32 -3.80
C GLN A 41 5.06 12.54 -3.61
N HIS A 42 5.51 12.71 -2.36
CA HIS A 42 6.92 12.85 -2.01
C HIS A 42 7.73 11.60 -2.40
N LEU A 43 7.24 10.42 -2.05
CA LEU A 43 7.91 9.15 -2.34
C LEU A 43 7.88 8.82 -3.85
N THR A 44 6.79 9.13 -4.56
CA THR A 44 6.76 8.98 -6.03
C THR A 44 7.77 9.90 -6.72
N ARG A 45 7.99 11.12 -6.22
CA ARG A 45 9.07 12.01 -6.72
C ARG A 45 10.47 11.45 -6.48
N LYS A 46 10.67 10.68 -5.42
CA LYS A 46 11.92 9.96 -5.13
C LYS A 46 12.12 8.72 -6.02
N GLY A 47 11.13 8.34 -6.81
CA GLY A 47 11.21 7.19 -7.72
C GLY A 47 10.52 5.92 -7.21
N TYR A 48 9.84 5.96 -6.06
CA TYR A 48 9.11 4.80 -5.56
C TYR A 48 7.78 4.60 -6.31
N CYS A 49 7.56 3.37 -6.75
CA CYS A 49 6.33 2.91 -7.36
C CYS A 49 5.47 2.18 -6.31
N PHE A 50 4.32 2.74 -5.98
CA PHE A 50 3.38 2.10 -5.07
C PHE A 50 2.40 1.21 -5.84
N TRP A 51 2.51 -0.09 -5.62
CA TRP A 51 1.51 -1.03 -6.08
C TRP A 51 0.43 -1.19 -5.00
N THR A 52 -0.80 -0.81 -5.33
CA THR A 52 -1.94 -0.99 -4.43
C THR A 52 -2.90 -2.04 -5.01
N PRO A 53 -3.08 -3.19 -4.36
CA PRO A 53 -4.03 -4.19 -4.81
C PRO A 53 -5.46 -3.66 -4.65
N LEU A 54 -6.27 -3.77 -5.70
CA LEU A 54 -7.67 -3.34 -5.65
C LEU A 54 -8.45 -4.23 -4.67
N ARG A 55 -8.94 -3.64 -3.58
CA ARG A 55 -9.82 -4.32 -2.62
C ARG A 55 -11.18 -4.63 -3.25
N ARG A 56 -11.84 -5.70 -2.80
CA ARG A 56 -13.11 -6.20 -3.40
C ARG A 56 -14.23 -5.14 -3.42
N ASN A 57 -14.22 -4.22 -2.47
CA ASN A 57 -15.18 -3.13 -2.32
C ASN A 57 -14.83 -1.86 -3.13
N MET A 58 -13.73 -1.84 -3.88
CA MET A 58 -13.35 -0.71 -4.73
C MET A 58 -14.03 -0.78 -6.10
N VAL A 59 -14.32 0.39 -6.67
CA VAL A 59 -14.81 0.51 -8.05
C VAL A 59 -13.77 -0.11 -9.00
N LYS A 60 -14.25 -0.88 -9.99
CA LYS A 60 -13.45 -1.70 -10.93
C LYS A 60 -12.75 -2.93 -10.32
N ALA A 61 -12.96 -3.25 -9.03
CA ALA A 61 -12.31 -4.42 -8.43
C ALA A 61 -12.74 -5.75 -9.04
N LYS A 62 -13.99 -5.84 -9.53
CA LYS A 62 -14.48 -7.03 -10.24
C LYS A 62 -13.84 -7.20 -11.62
N GLN A 63 -13.47 -6.10 -12.29
CA GLN A 63 -12.77 -6.13 -13.59
C GLN A 63 -11.31 -6.54 -13.41
N HIS A 64 -10.63 -5.96 -12.42
CA HIS A 64 -9.20 -6.21 -12.18
C HIS A 64 -8.94 -7.54 -11.43
N ASN A 65 -9.86 -7.96 -10.55
CA ASN A 65 -9.73 -9.22 -9.82
C ASN A 65 -10.54 -10.33 -10.50
N HIS A 66 -10.18 -10.63 -11.74
CA HIS A 66 -10.68 -11.79 -12.46
C HIS A 66 -10.39 -13.08 -11.67
N TRP A 67 -11.30 -14.05 -11.73
CA TRP A 67 -11.22 -15.26 -10.90
C TRP A 67 -9.95 -16.09 -11.18
N ARG A 68 -9.48 -16.11 -12.44
CA ARG A 68 -8.21 -16.78 -12.82
C ARG A 68 -7.01 -16.21 -12.06
N LEU A 69 -6.88 -14.88 -12.01
CA LEU A 69 -5.84 -14.19 -11.25
C LEU A 69 -5.94 -14.42 -9.74
N LYS A 70 -7.11 -14.83 -9.22
CA LYS A 70 -7.27 -15.20 -7.81
C LYS A 70 -6.86 -16.65 -7.54
N ALA A 71 -7.04 -17.54 -8.52
CA ALA A 71 -6.63 -18.93 -8.41
C ALA A 71 -5.09 -19.04 -8.42
N GLU A 72 -4.44 -18.32 -9.34
CA GLU A 72 -2.98 -18.28 -9.48
C GLU A 72 -2.27 -17.63 -8.29
N ARG A 73 -2.89 -16.65 -7.63
CA ARG A 73 -2.37 -16.06 -6.37
C ARG A 73 -2.46 -16.99 -5.15
N ARG A 74 -3.16 -18.13 -5.25
CA ARG A 74 -3.37 -19.07 -4.13
C ARG A 74 -2.43 -20.28 -4.19
N THR A 75 -1.85 -20.55 -5.35
CA THR A 75 -0.83 -21.59 -5.60
C THR A 75 0.55 -21.02 -5.36
#